data_AF-A0A3D9CF08-F1
#
_entry.id   AF-A0A3D9CF08-F1
#
_cell.length_a   1.000
_cell.length_b   1.000
_cell.length_c   1.000
_cell.angle_alpha   90.00
_cell.angle_beta   90.00
_cell.angle_gamma   90.00
#
_symmetry.space_group_name_H-M   'P 1'
#
loop_
_entity.id
_entity.type
_entity.pdbx_description
1 polymer ?
#
loop_
_entity_poly.entity_id
_entity_poly.type
_entity_poly.pdbx_seq_one_letter_code
_entity_poly.pdbx_strand_id
1 'polypeptide(L)' 'MENKEKEKINYGDYQLLGEMLYVSSDAARKRYKRNEEEALKAMDMIQENRKELIEKYRKSLQID' A
#
# COMPACT_ATOMS: atom_id res chain seq x y z
N MET A 1 2.23 12.30 -19.04
CA MET A 1 2.04 11.25 -18.01
C MET A 1 1.77 12.00 -16.73
N GLU A 2 0.54 11.90 -16.20
CA GLU A 2 0.19 12.56 -14.95
C GLU A 2 1.11 12.05 -13.84
N ASN A 3 1.78 12.98 -13.14
CA ASN A 3 2.46 12.67 -11.90
C ASN A 3 1.37 12.37 -10.86
N LYS A 4 0.89 11.11 -10.78
CA LYS A 4 0.20 10.63 -9.58
C LYS A 4 1.16 10.91 -8.41
N GLU A 5 0.83 11.88 -7.58
CA GLU A 5 1.59 12.14 -6.36
C GLU A 5 1.70 10.81 -5.61
N LYS A 6 2.93 10.33 -5.41
CA LYS A 6 3.15 9.06 -4.72
C LYS A 6 2.53 9.17 -3.34
N GLU A 7 1.52 8.35 -3.07
CA GLU A 7 0.87 8.37 -1.78
C GLU A 7 1.88 8.08 -0.67
N LYS A 8 1.65 8.71 0.49
CA LYS A 8 2.47 8.44 1.66
C LYS A 8 2.35 6.96 2.04
N ILE A 9 3.49 6.28 1.97
CA ILE A 9 3.65 4.92 2.45
C ILE A 9 3.72 4.94 3.97
N ASN A 10 2.82 4.20 4.61
CA ASN A 10 2.85 3.98 6.05
C ASN A 10 3.69 2.74 6.36
N TYR A 11 4.21 2.65 7.59
CA TYR A 11 5.01 1.50 8.01
C TYR A 11 4.24 0.17 7.86
N GLY A 12 2.94 0.16 8.18
CA GLY A 12 2.07 -1.01 8.02
C GLY A 12 1.89 -1.48 6.58
N ASP A 13 2.11 -0.61 5.58
CA ASP A 13 1.99 -1.01 4.18
C ASP A 13 3.12 -1.99 3.79
N TYR A 14 4.32 -1.85 4.36
CA TYR A 14 5.41 -2.81 4.11
C TYR A 14 5.18 -4.16 4.78
N GLN A 15 4.46 -4.17 5.91
CA GLN A 15 4.05 -5.42 6.56
C GLN A 15 3.10 -6.20 5.64
N LEU A 16 2.04 -5.53 5.17
CA LEU A 16 1.08 -6.12 4.25
C LEU A 16 1.70 -6.50 2.90
N LEU A 17 2.66 -5.70 2.41
CA LEU A 17 3.42 -6.05 1.20
C LEU A 17 4.23 -7.34 1.39
N GLY A 18 4.83 -7.54 2.57
CA GLY A 18 5.52 -8.79 2.91
C GLY A 18 4.59 -9.99 2.83
N GLU A 19 3.39 -9.87 3.40
CA GLU A 19 2.37 -10.92 3.35
C GLU A 19 1.93 -11.23 1.91
N MET A 20 1.66 -10.21 1.09
CA MET A 20 1.26 -10.39 -0.31
C MET A 20 2.35 -11.02 -1.18
N LEU A 21 3.63 -10.74 -0.89
CA LEU A 21 4.77 -11.25 -1.65
C LEU A 21 5.38 -12.53 -1.05
N TYR A 22 4.81 -13.07 0.04
CA TYR A 22 5.33 -14.22 0.77
C TYR A 22 6.80 -14.05 1.22
N VAL A 23 7.15 -12.85 1.70
CA VAL A 23 8.50 -12.51 2.20
C VAL A 23 8.41 -11.66 3.47
N SER A 24 9.54 -11.44 4.15
CA SER A 24 9.55 -10.50 5.29
C SER A 24 9.27 -9.06 4.83
N SER A 25 8.71 -8.25 5.73
CA SER A 25 8.49 -6.81 5.51
C SER A 25 9.76 -6.08 5.04
N ASP A 26 10.92 -6.42 5.61
CA ASP A 26 12.20 -5.85 5.18
C ASP A 26 12.61 -6.27 3.76
N ALA A 27 12.35 -7.53 3.38
CA ALA A 27 12.60 -8.00 2.02
C ALA A 27 11.66 -7.30 1.03
N ALA A 28 10.35 -7.27 1.32
CA ALA A 28 9.35 -6.54 0.55
C ALA A 28 9.72 -5.05 0.37
N ARG A 29 10.14 -4.37 1.43
CA ARG A 29 10.61 -2.98 1.39
C ARG A 29 11.81 -2.81 0.46
N LYS A 30 12.77 -3.74 0.48
CA LYS A 30 13.93 -3.71 -0.43
C LYS A 30 13.49 -3.90 -1.88
N ARG A 31 12.59 -4.84 -2.17
CA ARG A 31 12.04 -5.09 -3.51
C ARG A 31 11.31 -3.87 -4.06
N TYR A 32 10.42 -3.28 -3.26
CA TYR A 32 9.72 -2.04 -3.60
C TYR A 32 10.71 -0.90 -3.94
N LYS A 33 11.73 -0.69 -3.11
CA LYS A 33 12.76 0.33 -3.35
C LYS A 33 13.61 0.07 -4.60
N ARG A 34 13.70 -1.18 -5.06
CA ARG A 34 14.39 -1.58 -6.29
C ARG A 34 13.49 -1.48 -7.53
N ASN A 35 12.24 -1.03 -7.36
CA ASN A 35 11.24 -0.97 -8.43
C ASN A 35 10.95 -2.34 -9.06
N GLU A 36 11.01 -3.41 -8.26
CA GLU A 36 10.53 -4.73 -8.72
C GLU A 36 9.04 -4.64 -9.04
N GLU A 37 8.65 -5.11 -10.22
CA GLU A 37 7.32 -4.88 -10.80
C GLU A 37 6.20 -5.40 -9.90
N GLU A 38 6.36 -6.61 -9.36
CA GLU A 38 5.37 -7.22 -8.47
C GLU A 38 5.23 -6.43 -7.17
N ALA A 39 6.33 -5.87 -6.66
CA ALA A 39 6.31 -5.07 -5.44
C ALA A 39 5.69 -3.69 -5.64
N LEU A 40 5.91 -3.06 -6.79
CA LEU A 40 5.24 -1.82 -7.16
C LEU A 40 3.73 -2.03 -7.29
N LYS A 41 3.33 -3.04 -8.08
CA LYS A 41 1.92 -3.38 -8.31
C LYS A 41 1.19 -3.71 -7.00
N ALA A 42 1.80 -4.51 -6.13
CA ALA A 42 1.19 -4.84 -4.84
C ALA A 42 1.11 -3.62 -3.91
N MET A 43 2.12 -2.74 -3.89
CA MET A 43 2.07 -1.51 -3.09
C MET A 43 0.96 -0.57 -3.57
N ASP A 44 0.80 -0.40 -4.89
CA ASP A 44 -0.28 0.42 -5.46
C ASP A 44 -1.65 -0.11 -5.01
N MET A 45 -1.85 -1.44 -5.08
CA MET A 45 -3.08 -2.09 -4.58
C MET A 45 -3.29 -1.85 -3.07
N ILE A 46 -2.25 -1.92 -2.26
CA ILE A 46 -2.34 -1.67 -0.81
C ILE A 46 -2.81 -0.24 -0.55
N GLN A 47 -2.24 0.74 -1.24
CA GLN A 47 -2.55 2.15 -1.05
C GLN A 47 -3.99 2.47 -1.47
N GLU A 48 -4.42 1.99 -2.64
CA GLU A 48 -5.79 2.15 -3.15
C GLU A 48 -6.81 1.52 -2.19
N ASN A 49 -6.61 0.25 -1.81
CA ASN A 49 -7.55 -0.46 -0.92
C ASN A 49 -7.60 0.16 0.48
N ARG A 50 -6.47 0.63 1.02
CA ARG A 50 -6.43 1.25 2.35
C ARG A 50 -7.26 2.54 2.38
N LYS A 51 -7.16 3.38 1.35
CA LYS A 51 -7.98 4.59 1.24
C LYS A 51 -9.46 4.25 1.21
N GLU A 52 -9.83 3.34 0.33
CA GLU A 52 -11.22 2.90 0.18
C GLU A 52 -11.77 2.32 1.48
N LEU A 53 -10.99 1.50 2.18
CA LEU A 53 -11.38 0.91 3.46
C LEU A 53 -11.59 1.97 4.55
N ILE A 54 -10.68 2.94 4.68
CA ILE A 54 -10.80 4.02 5.66
C ILE A 54 -12.04 4.88 5.37
N GLU A 55 -12.26 5.23 4.11
CA GLU A 55 -13.42 6.03 3.70
C GLU A 55 -14.73 5.29 3.96
N LYS A 56 -14.83 4.02 3.56
CA LYS A 56 -15.99 3.16 3.84
C LYS A 56 -16.27 3.07 5.33
N TYR A 57 -15.22 2.90 6.14
CA TYR A 57 -15.37 2.79 7.59
C TYR A 57 -15.86 4.11 8.22
N ARG A 58 -15.28 5.26 7.85
CA ARG A 58 -15.71 6.58 8.35
C ARG A 58 -17.16 6.89 7.97
N LYS A 59 -17.54 6.62 6.71
CA LYS A 59 -18.94 6.73 6.25
C LYS A 59 -19.88 5.84 7.07
N SER A 60 -19.46 4.62 7.39
CA SER A 60 -20.27 3.70 8.22
C SER A 60 -20.50 4.21 9.65
N LEU A 61 -19.62 5.07 10.16
CA LEU A 61 -19.73 5.68 11.49
C LEU A 61 -20.52 7.00 11.50
N GLN A 62 -21.00 7.49 10.35
CA GLN A 62 -21.57 8.85 10.21
C GLN A 62 -20.64 9.95 10.74
N ILE A 63 -19.33 9.74 10.65
CA ILE A 63 -18.34 10.77 10.97
C ILE A 63 -18.06 11.51 9.66
N ASP A 64 -18.61 12.72 9.56
CA ASP A 64 -18.37 13.68 8.47
C ASP A 64 -16.90 14.14 8.41
#